data_AF-A0A937U6Z6-F1
#
_entry.id   AF-A0A937U6Z6-F1
#
_cell.length_a   1.000
_cell.length_b   1.000
_cell.length_c   1.000
_cell.angle_alpha   90.00
_cell.angle_beta   90.00
_cell.angle_gamma   90.00
#
_symmetry.space_group_name_H-M   'P 1'
#
loop_
_entity.id
_entity.type
_entity.pdbx_description
1 polymer ?
#
loop_
_entity_poly.entity_id
_entity_poly.type
_entity_poly.pdbx_seq_one_letter_code
_entity_poly.pdbx_strand_id
1 'polypeptide(L)'
;MVKTVKIISIVLGCCFFITSHILAEESSHDSEAVDYVTEAWEALHSGNHDEVIRITEACFKECTTKALEQQKSGATITNSNADEFPELNSVGTCLLILGTSLRNQGEHEEATVAYNKLLQDYKDCRCQNEEGYYWQPAVAADKRLYEMAEK
;
A
#
# COMPACT_ATOMS: atom_id res chain seq x y z
N MET A 1 -21.97 -29.94 -70.60
CA MET A 1 -22.33 -31.05 -69.71
C MET A 1 -21.11 -31.37 -68.84
N VAL A 2 -21.29 -31.33 -67.52
CA VAL A 2 -20.57 -32.19 -66.54
C VAL A 2 -19.05 -31.97 -66.37
N LYS A 3 -18.76 -31.42 -65.17
CA LYS A 3 -17.74 -31.82 -64.17
C LYS A 3 -16.25 -31.48 -64.35
N THR A 4 -15.75 -31.09 -63.16
CA THR A 4 -14.47 -31.41 -62.51
C THR A 4 -13.23 -30.56 -62.75
N VAL A 5 -12.86 -29.86 -61.67
CA VAL A 5 -11.55 -29.84 -60.99
C VAL A 5 -10.33 -29.41 -61.82
N LYS A 6 -9.75 -28.27 -61.42
CA LYS A 6 -8.33 -27.93 -61.57
C LYS A 6 -7.93 -27.19 -60.28
N ILE A 7 -7.35 -27.91 -59.32
CA ILE A 7 -5.90 -28.00 -59.05
C ILE A 7 -5.24 -26.62 -59.01
N ILE A 8 -4.82 -26.30 -57.78
CA ILE A 8 -4.01 -25.17 -57.31
C ILE A 8 -2.75 -25.00 -58.18
N SER A 9 -2.41 -23.75 -58.48
CA SER A 9 -1.05 -23.32 -58.83
C SER A 9 -0.79 -21.93 -58.23
N ILE A 10 -0.22 -21.91 -57.02
CA ILE A 10 1.10 -21.35 -56.66
C ILE A 10 1.78 -20.64 -57.87
N VAL A 11 2.24 -19.39 -57.91
CA VAL A 11 2.66 -18.31 -56.97
C VAL A 11 2.43 -16.98 -57.71
N LEU A 12 2.31 -15.84 -57.03
CA LEU A 12 3.30 -14.75 -57.11
C LEU A 12 2.72 -13.42 -56.62
N GLY A 13 3.30 -12.90 -55.54
CA GLY A 13 3.41 -11.46 -55.29
C GLY A 13 2.20 -10.82 -54.63
N CYS A 14 2.28 -10.64 -53.31
CA CYS A 14 2.23 -9.32 -52.68
C CYS A 14 2.39 -9.47 -51.17
N CYS A 15 3.52 -9.00 -50.65
CA CYS A 15 3.71 -8.69 -49.25
C CYS A 15 2.59 -7.75 -48.79
N PHE A 16 1.86 -8.12 -47.74
CA PHE A 16 1.66 -7.31 -46.54
C PHE A 16 0.90 -8.19 -45.54
N PHE A 17 1.58 -8.52 -44.44
CA PHE A 17 1.03 -9.17 -43.28
C PHE A 17 -0.10 -8.30 -42.72
N ILE A 18 -1.36 -8.69 -42.94
CA ILE A 18 -2.48 -8.18 -42.15
C ILE A 18 -2.80 -9.22 -41.09
N THR A 19 -1.99 -9.08 -40.04
CA THR A 19 -2.15 -9.52 -38.66
C THR A 19 -3.61 -9.74 -38.31
N SER A 20 -3.93 -10.95 -37.84
CA SER A 20 -5.13 -11.22 -37.09
C SER A 20 -5.27 -10.18 -35.99
N HIS A 21 -6.23 -9.27 -36.09
CA HIS A 21 -6.65 -8.46 -34.96
C HIS A 21 -7.38 -9.38 -33.98
N ILE A 22 -6.60 -10.11 -33.17
CA ILE A 22 -7.04 -10.54 -31.86
C ILE A 22 -7.24 -9.24 -31.09
N LEU A 23 -8.51 -8.87 -30.90
CA LEU A 23 -8.87 -7.85 -29.92
C LEU A 23 -8.55 -8.48 -28.56
N ALA A 24 -7.36 -8.19 -28.04
CA ALA A 24 -7.07 -8.41 -26.64
C ALA A 24 -8.03 -7.50 -25.87
N GLU A 25 -9.04 -8.11 -25.26
CA GLU A 25 -9.86 -7.44 -24.25
C GLU A 25 -8.94 -7.21 -23.05
N GLU A 26 -8.30 -6.04 -23.02
CA GLU A 26 -7.62 -5.56 -21.82
C GLU A 26 -8.74 -5.26 -20.81
N SER A 27 -9.06 -6.26 -19.98
CA SER A 27 -9.96 -6.04 -18.85
C SER A 27 -9.28 -5.01 -17.96
N SER A 28 -9.72 -3.76 -18.03
CA SER A 28 -9.39 -2.76 -17.03
C SER A 28 -9.96 -3.27 -15.71
N HIS A 29 -9.13 -4.01 -14.97
CA HIS A 29 -9.36 -4.24 -13.56
C HIS A 29 -9.31 -2.85 -12.94
N ASP A 30 -10.48 -2.29 -12.66
CA ASP A 30 -10.61 -1.14 -11.77
C ASP A 30 -10.16 -1.67 -10.41
N SER A 31 -8.84 -1.65 -10.17
CA SER A 31 -8.29 -2.09 -8.89
C SER A 31 -8.77 -1.08 -7.87
N GLU A 32 -9.76 -1.46 -7.06
CA GLU A 32 -10.12 -0.68 -5.88
C GLU A 32 -8.83 -0.31 -5.15
N ALA A 33 -8.66 0.98 -4.84
CA ALA A 33 -7.47 1.45 -4.17
C ALA A 33 -7.33 0.69 -2.83
N VAL A 34 -6.19 0.05 -2.63
CA VAL A 34 -5.92 -0.76 -1.43
C VAL A 34 -5.90 0.15 -0.21
N ASP A 35 -6.74 -0.15 0.79
CA ASP A 35 -6.70 0.50 2.10
C ASP A 35 -5.79 -0.28 3.06
N TYR A 36 -4.48 -0.02 2.93
CA TYR A 36 -3.46 -0.67 3.74
C TYR A 36 -3.69 -0.52 5.25
N VAL A 37 -4.28 0.59 5.71
CA VAL A 37 -4.44 0.86 7.13
C VAL A 37 -5.52 -0.05 7.71
N THR A 38 -6.67 -0.12 7.05
CA THR A 38 -7.78 -0.98 7.48
C THR A 38 -7.36 -2.45 7.47
N GLU A 39 -6.77 -2.92 6.37
CA GLU A 39 -6.31 -4.32 6.28
C GLU A 39 -5.24 -4.66 7.33
N ALA A 40 -4.28 -3.75 7.58
CA ALA A 40 -3.23 -4.00 8.57
C ALA A 40 -3.79 -4.02 10.01
N TRP A 41 -4.81 -3.21 10.32
CA TRP A 41 -5.50 -3.30 11.60
C TRP A 41 -6.23 -4.62 11.75
N GLU A 42 -6.96 -5.09 10.73
CA GLU A 42 -7.66 -6.38 10.76
C GLU A 42 -6.69 -7.55 10.96
N ALA A 43 -5.56 -7.55 10.24
CA ALA A 43 -4.50 -8.53 10.40
C ALA A 43 -3.92 -8.50 11.83
N LEU A 44 -3.66 -7.32 12.38
CA LEU A 44 -3.16 -7.19 13.75
C LEU A 44 -4.18 -7.69 14.79
N HIS A 45 -5.46 -7.36 14.64
CA HIS A 45 -6.52 -7.80 15.56
C HIS A 45 -6.75 -9.31 15.52
N SER A 46 -6.57 -9.93 14.36
CA SER A 46 -6.63 -11.40 14.21
C SER A 46 -5.36 -12.13 14.68
N GLY A 47 -4.32 -11.40 15.09
CA GLY A 47 -3.02 -11.97 15.46
C GLY A 47 -2.23 -12.51 14.27
N ASN A 48 -2.61 -12.14 13.03
CA ASN A 48 -1.93 -12.56 11.82
C ASN A 48 -0.73 -11.64 11.55
N HIS A 49 0.36 -11.90 12.27
CA HIS A 49 1.55 -11.06 12.24
C HIS A 49 2.29 -11.08 10.89
N ASP A 50 2.30 -12.22 10.19
CA ASP A 50 2.90 -12.33 8.85
C ASP A 50 2.16 -11.45 7.84
N GLU A 51 0.83 -11.40 7.96
CA GLU A 51 0.01 -10.57 7.08
C GLU A 51 0.17 -9.08 7.38
N VAL A 52 0.34 -8.69 8.65
CA VAL A 52 0.74 -7.32 9.00
C VAL A 52 2.04 -6.94 8.28
N ILE A 53 3.04 -7.81 8.28
CA ILE A 53 4.32 -7.55 7.60
C ILE A 53 4.07 -7.37 6.09
N ARG A 54 3.36 -8.30 5.46
CA ARG A 54 3.07 -8.24 4.00
C ARG A 54 2.35 -6.95 3.61
N ILE A 55 1.30 -6.56 4.33
CA ILE A 55 0.50 -5.36 4.05
C ILE A 55 1.33 -4.10 4.26
N THR A 56 2.06 -4.01 5.38
CA THR A 56 2.85 -2.82 5.70
C THR A 56 4.04 -2.65 4.76
N GLU A 57 4.71 -3.72 4.35
CA GLU A 57 5.74 -3.68 3.30
C GLU A 57 5.19 -3.19 1.96
N ALA A 58 4.01 -3.66 1.57
CA ALA A 58 3.33 -3.17 0.37
C ALA A 58 3.00 -1.67 0.47
N CYS A 59 2.47 -1.22 1.61
CA CYS A 59 2.24 0.20 1.87
C CYS A 59 3.54 1.01 1.73
N PHE A 60 4.63 0.56 2.35
CA PHE A 60 5.90 1.28 2.29
C PHE A 60 6.44 1.35 0.86
N LYS A 61 6.33 0.26 0.10
CA LYS A 61 6.78 0.21 -1.30
C LYS A 61 6.05 1.23 -2.17
N GLU A 62 4.75 1.36 -2.01
CA GLU A 62 3.91 2.22 -2.87
C GLU A 62 3.84 3.67 -2.39
N CYS A 63 3.87 3.91 -1.07
CA CYS A 63 3.51 5.21 -0.50
C CYS A 63 4.70 6.03 0.04
N THR A 64 5.88 5.42 0.34
CA THR A 64 6.97 6.08 1.07
C THR A 64 7.43 7.41 0.45
N THR A 65 7.65 7.45 -0.87
CA THR A 65 8.17 8.65 -1.54
C THR A 65 7.23 9.85 -1.33
N LYS A 66 5.93 9.67 -1.61
CA LYS A 66 4.92 10.71 -1.44
C LYS A 66 4.66 11.04 0.04
N ALA A 67 4.67 10.04 0.91
CA ALA A 67 4.53 10.25 2.36
C ALA A 67 5.61 11.19 2.90
N LEU A 68 6.86 11.03 2.46
CA LEU A 68 7.97 11.92 2.83
C LEU A 68 7.82 13.33 2.23
N GLU A 69 7.28 13.45 1.02
CA GLU A 69 6.97 14.77 0.42
C GLU A 69 5.87 15.48 1.20
N GLN A 70 4.79 14.77 1.54
CA GLN A 70 3.69 15.26 2.37
C GLN A 70 4.15 15.70 3.75
N GLN A 71 4.99 14.91 4.43
CA GLN A 71 5.61 15.27 5.70
C GLN A 71 6.47 16.55 5.61
N LYS A 72 7.14 16.77 4.46
CA LYS A 72 8.01 17.94 4.23
C LYS A 72 7.26 19.18 3.73
N SER A 73 5.96 19.09 3.47
CA SER A 73 5.14 20.19 2.95
C SER A 73 5.13 21.43 3.87
N GLY A 74 5.38 21.25 5.17
CA GLY A 74 5.30 22.31 6.17
C GLY A 74 3.87 22.71 6.54
N ALA A 75 2.86 22.01 6.00
CA ALA A 75 1.47 22.23 6.36
C ALA A 75 1.21 21.84 7.84
N THR A 76 0.41 22.63 8.53
CA THR A 76 -0.12 22.21 9.84
C THR A 76 -1.28 21.25 9.60
N ILE A 77 -1.11 19.99 10.01
CA ILE A 77 -2.12 18.94 9.82
C ILE A 77 -3.06 18.91 11.03
N THR A 78 -4.34 19.10 10.75
CA THR A 78 -5.47 19.18 11.69
C THR A 78 -6.56 18.20 11.27
N ASN A 79 -7.61 18.03 12.08
CA ASN A 79 -8.73 17.15 11.71
C ASN A 79 -9.47 17.59 10.45
N SER A 80 -9.40 18.87 10.08
CA SER A 80 -10.13 19.40 8.90
C SER A 80 -9.40 19.22 7.57
N ASN A 81 -8.12 18.84 7.58
CA ASN A 81 -7.32 18.66 6.36
C ASN A 81 -6.44 17.39 6.40
N ALA A 82 -6.67 16.49 7.35
CA ALA A 82 -5.86 15.29 7.49
C ALA A 82 -5.96 14.38 6.26
N ASP A 83 -7.13 14.32 5.63
CA ASP A 83 -7.42 13.56 4.41
C ASP A 83 -6.65 14.05 3.17
N GLU A 84 -6.09 15.26 3.19
CA GLU A 84 -5.21 15.77 2.13
C GLU A 84 -3.80 15.13 2.14
N PHE A 85 -3.47 14.32 3.16
CA PHE A 85 -2.18 13.67 3.35
C PHE A 85 -2.28 12.13 3.39
N PRO A 86 -2.90 11.47 2.39
CA PRO A 86 -3.26 10.06 2.50
C PRO A 86 -2.02 9.14 2.60
N GLU A 87 -0.97 9.35 1.81
CA GLU A 87 0.22 8.49 1.88
C GLU A 87 1.00 8.65 3.20
N LEU A 88 1.10 9.86 3.75
CA LEU A 88 1.68 10.12 5.07
C LEU A 88 0.88 9.41 6.17
N ASN A 89 -0.44 9.51 6.11
CA ASN A 89 -1.34 8.85 7.05
C ASN A 89 -1.21 7.33 6.97
N SER A 90 -1.16 6.77 5.75
CA SER A 90 -0.99 5.33 5.53
C SER A 90 0.35 4.83 6.06
N VAL A 91 1.48 5.41 5.62
CA VAL A 91 2.81 4.96 6.03
C VAL A 91 3.02 5.12 7.54
N GLY A 92 2.62 6.27 8.09
CA GLY A 92 2.78 6.54 9.51
C GLY A 92 1.96 5.59 10.39
N THR A 93 0.71 5.31 10.00
CA THR A 93 -0.15 4.36 10.73
C THR A 93 0.37 2.92 10.57
N CYS A 94 0.78 2.51 9.37
CA CYS A 94 1.37 1.20 9.12
C CYS A 94 2.64 0.94 9.94
N LEU A 95 3.49 1.96 10.17
CA LEU A 95 4.66 1.82 11.06
C LEU A 95 4.26 1.56 12.52
N LEU A 96 3.21 2.22 13.01
CA LEU A 96 2.68 1.96 14.36
C LEU A 96 2.13 0.53 14.48
N ILE A 97 1.39 0.06 13.47
CA ILE A 97 0.83 -1.29 13.42
C ILE A 97 1.94 -2.32 13.37
N LEU A 98 2.93 -2.15 12.49
CA LEU A 98 4.10 -3.02 12.38
C LEU A 98 4.86 -3.10 13.71
N GLY A 99 5.19 -1.96 14.32
CA GLY A 99 5.86 -1.94 15.62
C GLY A 99 5.03 -2.63 16.70
N THR A 100 3.69 -2.49 16.68
CA THR A 100 2.79 -3.16 17.64
C THR A 100 2.79 -4.67 17.42
N SER A 101 2.76 -5.12 16.17
CA SER A 101 2.83 -6.52 15.77
C SER A 101 4.15 -7.16 16.24
N LEU A 102 5.29 -6.51 15.96
CA LEU A 102 6.61 -6.97 16.38
C LEU A 102 6.72 -7.04 17.90
N ARG A 103 6.26 -6.01 18.61
CA ARG A 103 6.23 -6.00 20.08
C ARG A 103 5.42 -7.15 20.65
N ASN A 104 4.27 -7.48 20.06
CA ASN A 104 3.40 -8.57 20.50
C ASN A 104 4.07 -9.94 20.35
N GLN A 105 5.03 -10.07 19.43
CA GLN A 105 5.82 -11.28 19.21
C GLN A 105 7.09 -11.36 20.08
N GLY A 106 7.41 -10.29 20.83
CA GLY A 106 8.64 -10.20 21.62
C GLY A 106 9.84 -9.63 20.86
N GLU A 107 9.66 -9.24 19.60
CA GLU A 107 10.68 -8.63 18.73
C GLU A 107 10.84 -7.14 19.08
N HIS A 108 11.39 -6.88 20.27
CA HIS A 108 11.43 -5.54 20.86
C HIS A 108 12.39 -4.58 20.16
N GLU A 109 13.49 -5.08 19.59
CA GLU A 109 14.47 -4.25 18.87
C GLU A 109 13.87 -3.73 17.56
N GLU A 110 13.24 -4.62 16.78
CA GLU A 110 12.58 -4.32 15.53
C GLU A 110 11.35 -3.42 15.75
N ALA A 111 10.58 -3.67 16.81
CA ALA A 111 9.49 -2.79 17.21
C ALA A 111 10.00 -1.37 17.49
N THR A 112 11.12 -1.26 18.20
CA THR A 112 11.78 0.02 18.50
C THR A 112 12.22 0.73 17.22
N VAL A 113 12.74 0.01 16.23
CA VAL A 113 13.10 0.57 14.92
C VAL A 113 11.87 1.14 14.21
N ALA A 114 10.76 0.39 14.16
CA ALA A 114 9.54 0.84 13.49
C ALA A 114 8.94 2.10 14.15
N TYR A 115 8.85 2.13 15.49
CA TYR A 115 8.35 3.30 16.21
C TYR A 115 9.26 4.51 16.05
N ASN A 116 10.57 4.34 16.15
CA ASN A 116 11.49 5.46 15.95
C ASN A 116 11.42 6.01 14.52
N LYS A 117 11.26 5.14 13.52
CA LYS A 117 11.06 5.58 12.14
C LYS A 117 9.80 6.45 12.00
N LEU A 118 8.69 6.05 12.63
CA LEU A 118 7.48 6.87 12.68
C LEU A 118 7.74 8.24 13.32
N LEU A 119 8.38 8.28 14.49
CA LEU A 119 8.67 9.53 15.21
C LEU A 119 9.63 10.47 14.45
N GLN A 120 10.55 9.92 13.67
CA GLN A 120 11.56 10.70 12.95
C GLN A 120 11.06 11.16 11.58
N ASP A 121 10.43 10.27 10.83
CA ASP A 121 10.16 10.48 9.40
C ASP A 121 8.70 10.78 9.07
N TYR A 122 7.74 10.50 9.98
CA TYR A 122 6.29 10.56 9.70
C TYR A 122 5.46 11.10 10.86
N LYS A 123 6.07 11.92 11.73
CA LYS A 123 5.50 12.35 13.01
C LYS A 123 4.15 13.08 12.91
N ASP A 124 3.88 13.74 11.78
CA ASP A 124 2.69 14.56 11.62
C ASP A 124 1.50 13.79 11.04
N CYS A 125 1.68 12.49 10.75
CA CYS A 125 0.62 11.62 10.27
C CYS A 125 -0.60 11.60 11.20
N ARG A 126 -1.76 11.35 10.59
CA ARG A 126 -3.05 11.25 11.25
C ARG A 126 -3.74 9.95 10.85
N CYS A 127 -4.47 9.35 11.78
CA CYS A 127 -5.32 8.20 11.50
C CYS A 127 -6.75 8.55 11.91
N GLN A 128 -7.71 8.31 11.01
CA GLN A 128 -9.11 8.46 11.32
C GLN A 128 -9.56 7.31 12.23
N ASN A 129 -10.40 7.58 13.23
CA ASN A 129 -11.13 6.55 13.95
C ASN A 129 -12.54 6.38 13.35
N GLU A 130 -13.31 5.41 13.86
CA GLU A 130 -14.68 5.14 13.39
C GLU A 130 -15.63 6.34 13.53
N GLU A 131 -15.36 7.26 14.47
CA GLU A 131 -16.14 8.47 14.70
C GLU A 131 -15.74 9.63 13.77
N GLY A 132 -14.76 9.43 12.89
CA GLY A 132 -14.25 10.45 11.98
C GLY A 132 -13.21 11.40 12.59
N TYR A 133 -12.82 11.20 13.85
CA TYR A 133 -11.78 11.97 14.53
C TYR A 133 -10.39 11.48 14.15
N TYR A 134 -9.48 12.41 13.86
CA TYR A 134 -8.10 12.10 13.53
C TYR A 134 -7.18 12.18 14.75
N TRP A 135 -6.58 11.06 15.12
CA TRP A 135 -5.57 10.98 16.17
C TRP A 135 -4.16 10.88 15.57
N GLN A 136 -3.13 10.96 16.41
CA GLN A 136 -1.71 10.95 16.00
C GLN A 136 -1.04 9.61 16.31
N PRO A 137 -0.71 8.79 15.30
CA PRO A 137 0.06 7.56 15.48
C PRO A 137 1.40 7.76 16.18
N ALA A 138 2.09 8.87 15.90
CA ALA A 138 3.37 9.20 16.53
C ALA A 138 3.27 9.28 18.07
N VAL A 139 2.21 9.89 18.61
CA VAL A 139 1.99 9.97 20.07
C VAL A 139 1.80 8.58 20.67
N ALA A 140 1.09 7.69 19.97
CA ALA A 140 0.90 6.32 20.42
C ALA A 140 2.19 5.49 20.36
N ALA A 141 3.07 5.76 19.38
CA ALA A 141 4.38 5.12 19.25
C ALA A 141 5.35 5.55 20.35
N ASP A 142 5.40 6.85 20.65
CA ASP A 142 6.22 7.39 21.76
C ASP A 142 5.85 6.75 23.10
N LYS A 143 4.54 6.66 23.39
CA LYS A 143 4.05 5.95 24.58
C LYS A 143 4.49 4.48 24.62
N ARG A 144 4.44 3.77 23.50
CA ARG A 144 4.85 2.35 23.42
C ARG A 144 6.34 2.16 23.67
N LEU A 145 7.18 3.06 23.16
CA LEU A 145 8.61 3.07 23.44
C LEU A 145 8.88 3.27 24.94
N TYR A 146 8.17 4.22 25.56
CA TYR A 146 8.26 4.44 27.01
C TYR A 146 7.88 3.19 27.81
N GLU A 147 6.74 2.56 27.49
CA GLU A 147 6.28 1.31 28.13
C GLU A 147 7.26 0.13 27.97
N MET A 148 8.03 0.11 26.87
CA MET A 148 9.04 -0.92 26.61
C MET A 148 10.34 -0.68 27.39
N ALA A 149 10.68 0.57 27.68
CA ALA A 149 11.90 0.92 28.42
C ALA A 149 11.78 0.71 29.94
N GLU A 150 10.55 0.66 30.47
CA GLU A 150 10.29 0.44 31.90
C GLU A 150 10.24 -1.05 32.32
N LYS A 151 10.38 -1.99 31.38
CA LYS A 151 10.28 -3.44 31.61
C LYS A 151 11.63 -4.12 31.52
#